data_AF-A0A942PM99-F1
#
_entry.id   AF-A0A942PM99-F1
#
_cell.length_a   1.000
_cell.length_b   1.000
_cell.length_c   1.000
_cell.angle_alpha   90.00
_cell.angle_beta   90.00
_cell.angle_gamma   90.00
#
_symmetry.space_group_name_H-M   'P 1'
#
loop_
_entity.id
_entity.type
_entity.pdbx_description
1 polymer ?
#
loop_
_entity_poly.entity_id
_entity_poly.type
_entity_poly.pdbx_seq_one_letter_code
_entity_poly.pdbx_strand_id
1 'polypeptide(L)'
;MNLKLIGGAMALALGSSLAFAGSGAVADEFKWMTFAVFGAIIAVTMYITYWAARQTHSTSEFYAAGRSVTGVQNGWAIAGDYLSAASFLGIAGLISLYGYDGFMYSVGWLVAYITVLLVIAEPCRNIGKYTLGDILAFRNQPKASKTVAALSTITVSTFYLTAQM
;
A
#
# COMPACT_ATOMS: atom_id res chain seq x y z
N MET A 1 -31.36 7.50 -17.43
CA MET A 1 -30.10 6.79 -17.16
C MET A 1 -29.19 7.00 -18.36
N ASN A 2 -28.16 7.82 -18.21
CA ASN A 2 -27.51 8.51 -19.33
C ASN A 2 -26.65 7.58 -20.21
N LEU A 3 -27.06 7.42 -21.47
CA LEU A 3 -26.41 6.66 -22.54
C LEU A 3 -24.92 7.03 -22.74
N LYS A 4 -24.53 8.25 -22.34
CA LYS A 4 -23.14 8.76 -22.38
C LYS A 4 -22.20 8.05 -21.39
N LEU A 5 -22.70 7.56 -20.25
CA LEU A 5 -21.88 6.82 -19.28
C LEU A 5 -21.53 5.42 -19.78
N ILE A 6 -22.45 4.78 -20.51
CA ILE A 6 -22.25 3.45 -21.10
C ILE A 6 -21.28 3.55 -22.29
N GLY A 7 -21.38 4.62 -23.09
CA GLY A 7 -20.46 4.87 -24.21
C GLY A 7 -19.01 5.12 -23.77
N GLY A 8 -18.80 5.80 -22.63
CA GLY A 8 -17.46 6.00 -22.06
C GLY A 8 -16.80 4.71 -21.56
N ALA A 9 -17.58 3.83 -20.92
CA ALA A 9 -17.09 2.52 -20.47
C ALA A 9 -16.77 1.58 -21.65
N MET A 10 -17.56 1.63 -22.73
CA MET A 10 -17.29 0.88 -23.96
C MET A 10 -16.06 1.40 -24.73
N ALA A 11 -15.81 2.71 -24.73
CA ALA A 11 -14.61 3.28 -25.37
C ALA A 11 -13.31 2.86 -24.66
N LEU A 12 -13.34 2.70 -23.34
CA LEU A 12 -12.21 2.16 -22.55
C LEU A 12 -11.99 0.66 -22.78
N ALA A 13 -13.05 -0.11 -23.05
CA ALA A 13 -12.95 -1.55 -23.33
C ALA A 13 -12.47 -1.88 -24.76
N LEU A 14 -12.63 -0.96 -25.72
CA LEU A 14 -12.22 -1.17 -27.11
C LEU A 14 -10.76 -0.76 -27.40
N GLY A 15 -10.12 -0.04 -26.47
CA GLY A 15 -8.71 0.37 -26.56
C GLY A 15 -7.71 -0.63 -25.97
N SER A 16 -8.19 -1.70 -25.31
CA SER A 16 -7.33 -2.79 -24.84
C SER A 16 -6.94 -3.67 -26.02
N SER A 17 -6.04 -3.17 -26.88
CA SER A 17 -5.24 -4.03 -27.75
C SER A 17 -4.68 -5.14 -26.87
N LEU A 18 -4.97 -6.40 -27.24
CA LEU A 18 -4.37 -7.58 -26.65
C LEU A 18 -2.88 -7.29 -26.44
N ALA A 19 -2.47 -7.14 -25.18
CA ALA A 19 -1.08 -7.04 -24.83
C ALA A 19 -0.44 -8.32 -25.35
N PHE A 20 0.25 -8.20 -26.48
CA PHE A 20 1.02 -9.30 -27.03
C PHE A 20 2.05 -9.63 -25.95
N ALA A 21 1.86 -10.76 -25.28
CA ALA A 21 2.87 -11.31 -24.39
C ALA A 21 4.10 -11.59 -25.27
N GLY A 22 5.01 -10.62 -25.33
CA GLY A 22 6.34 -10.82 -25.91
C GLY A 22 6.95 -12.09 -25.31
N SER A 23 7.75 -12.78 -26.11
CA SER A 23 8.52 -13.98 -25.76
C SER A 23 8.76 -14.07 -24.26
N GLY A 24 8.11 -15.04 -23.60
CA GLY A 24 8.06 -15.11 -22.14
C GLY A 24 9.45 -14.93 -21.54
N ALA A 25 9.57 -14.00 -20.58
CA ALA A 25 10.84 -13.67 -19.92
C ALA A 25 11.50 -14.86 -19.20
N VAL A 26 10.79 -15.99 -19.09
CA VAL A 26 11.22 -17.22 -18.44
C VAL A 26 11.10 -18.37 -19.45
N ALA A 27 12.17 -19.16 -19.57
CA ALA A 27 12.19 -20.36 -20.40
C ALA A 27 11.05 -21.32 -19.98
N ASP A 28 10.44 -22.01 -20.95
CA ASP A 28 9.27 -22.88 -20.73
C ASP A 28 9.49 -23.93 -19.63
N GLU A 29 10.73 -24.40 -19.49
CA GLU A 29 11.16 -25.37 -18.47
C GLU A 29 11.03 -24.87 -17.03
N PHE A 30 11.11 -23.54 -16.78
CA PHE A 30 11.05 -22.96 -15.43
C PHE A 30 9.69 -22.33 -15.11
N LYS A 31 8.77 -22.23 -16.07
CA LYS A 31 7.45 -21.61 -15.85
C LYS A 31 6.67 -22.28 -14.72
N TRP A 32 6.74 -23.61 -14.62
CA TRP A 32 6.07 -24.35 -13.54
C TRP A 32 6.62 -23.96 -12.16
N MET A 33 7.93 -23.72 -12.05
CA MET A 33 8.57 -23.31 -10.80
C MET A 33 8.15 -21.89 -10.42
N THR A 34 8.02 -20.98 -11.38
CA THR A 34 7.49 -19.63 -11.17
C THR A 34 6.06 -19.68 -10.60
N PHE A 35 5.17 -20.46 -11.22
CA PHE A 35 3.80 -20.61 -10.72
C PHE A 35 3.75 -21.30 -9.35
N ALA A 36 4.61 -22.29 -9.12
CA ALA A 36 4.69 -22.98 -7.83
C ALA A 36 5.14 -22.04 -6.70
N VAL A 37 6.21 -21.26 -6.90
CA VAL A 37 6.71 -20.31 -5.90
C VAL A 37 5.71 -19.19 -5.66
N PHE A 38 5.14 -18.60 -6.71
CA PHE A 38 4.16 -17.53 -6.57
C PHE A 38 2.88 -18.01 -5.88
N GLY A 39 2.38 -19.19 -6.27
CA GLY A 39 1.23 -19.83 -5.64
C GLY A 39 1.49 -20.19 -4.17
N ALA A 40 2.69 -20.69 -3.84
CA ALA A 40 3.07 -21.00 -2.47
C ALA A 40 3.11 -19.72 -1.60
N ILE A 41 3.71 -18.64 -2.09
CA ILE A 41 3.73 -17.35 -1.38
C ILE A 41 2.31 -16.87 -1.11
N ILE A 42 1.44 -16.84 -2.13
CA ILE A 42 0.03 -16.43 -1.94
C ILE A 42 -0.67 -17.30 -0.91
N ALA A 43 -0.52 -18.62 -1.00
CA ALA A 43 -1.16 -19.56 -0.08
C ALA A 43 -0.71 -19.34 1.37
N VAL A 44 0.61 -19.15 1.58
CA VAL A 44 1.17 -18.87 2.90
C VAL A 44 0.65 -17.54 3.45
N THR A 45 0.69 -16.47 2.66
CA THR A 45 0.21 -15.15 3.10
C THR A 45 -1.28 -15.17 3.43
N MET A 46 -2.09 -15.83 2.60
CA MET A 46 -3.53 -16.01 2.85
C MET A 46 -3.80 -16.84 4.09
N TYR A 47 -3.06 -17.94 4.30
CA TYR A 47 -3.19 -18.78 5.49
C TYR A 47 -2.87 -18.00 6.77
N ILE A 48 -1.74 -17.28 6.80
CA ILE A 48 -1.33 -16.45 7.95
C ILE A 48 -2.38 -15.36 8.21
N THR A 49 -2.87 -14.70 7.16
CA THR A 49 -3.89 -13.63 7.28
C THR A 49 -5.20 -14.19 7.82
N TYR A 50 -5.65 -15.34 7.32
CA TYR A 50 -6.87 -16.00 7.80
C TYR A 50 -6.73 -16.43 9.27
N TRP A 51 -5.60 -17.02 9.63
CA TRP A 51 -5.32 -17.42 11.01
C TRP A 51 -5.30 -16.21 11.96
N ALA A 52 -4.62 -15.12 11.58
CA ALA A 52 -4.57 -13.89 12.36
C ALA A 52 -5.95 -13.22 12.48
N ALA A 53 -6.73 -13.20 11.41
CA ALA A 53 -8.08 -12.63 11.42
C ALA A 53 -9.01 -13.36 12.40
N ARG A 54 -8.84 -14.67 12.60
CA ARG A 54 -9.63 -15.45 13.57
C ARG A 54 -9.29 -15.18 15.03
N GLN A 55 -8.13 -14.61 15.31
CA GLN A 55 -7.68 -14.31 16.68
C GLN A 55 -8.13 -12.91 17.16
N THR A 56 -8.77 -12.12 16.28
CA THR A 56 -9.15 -10.74 16.57
C THR A 56 -10.62 -10.66 16.96
N HIS A 57 -10.91 -10.27 18.20
CA HIS A 57 -12.27 -10.23 18.75
C HIS A 57 -12.72 -8.84 19.22
N SER A 58 -11.78 -7.92 19.46
CA SER A 58 -12.06 -6.53 19.87
C SER A 58 -11.46 -5.48 18.95
N THR A 59 -11.95 -4.24 19.04
CA THR A 59 -11.41 -3.10 18.27
C THR A 59 -9.97 -2.76 18.64
N SER A 60 -9.58 -2.92 19.91
CA SER A 60 -8.20 -2.73 20.36
C SER A 60 -7.26 -3.83 19.84
N GLU A 61 -7.75 -5.06 19.71
CA GLU A 61 -7.01 -6.14 19.05
C GLU A 61 -6.87 -5.87 17.54
N PHE A 62 -7.92 -5.41 16.88
CA PHE A 62 -7.88 -5.13 15.44
C PHE A 62 -6.94 -3.97 15.09
N TYR A 63 -7.02 -2.85 15.82
CA TYR A 63 -6.25 -1.65 15.48
C TYR A 63 -4.90 -1.54 16.18
N ALA A 64 -4.73 -2.17 17.34
CA ALA A 64 -3.52 -2.02 18.15
C ALA A 64 -2.91 -3.36 18.59
N ALA A 65 -3.42 -4.50 18.10
CA ALA A 65 -2.99 -5.84 18.51
C ALA A 65 -2.94 -6.00 20.04
N GLY A 66 -3.88 -5.38 20.75
CA GLY A 66 -3.92 -5.39 22.22
C GLY A 66 -2.73 -4.71 22.89
N ARG A 67 -1.95 -3.90 22.15
CA ARG A 67 -0.68 -3.28 22.58
C ARG A 67 0.40 -4.31 22.97
N SER A 68 0.28 -5.53 22.47
CA SER A 68 1.18 -6.65 22.80
C SER A 68 2.42 -6.74 21.91
N VAL A 69 2.43 -6.03 20.78
CA VAL A 69 3.51 -6.08 19.77
C VAL A 69 4.74 -5.32 20.24
N THR A 70 5.90 -5.98 20.18
CA THR A 70 7.19 -5.36 20.55
C THR A 70 7.64 -4.34 19.49
N GLY A 71 8.50 -3.40 19.89
CA GLY A 71 9.02 -2.37 18.98
C GLY A 71 9.72 -2.93 17.74
N VAL A 72 10.48 -4.02 17.89
CA VAL A 72 11.19 -4.69 16.78
C VAL A 72 10.20 -5.34 15.81
N GLN A 73 9.18 -6.04 16.31
CA GLN A 73 8.14 -6.64 15.47
C GLN A 73 7.35 -5.57 14.70
N ASN A 74 6.99 -4.47 15.37
CA ASN A 74 6.33 -3.33 14.72
C ASN A 74 7.24 -2.68 13.67
N GLY A 75 8.55 -2.57 13.95
CA GLY A 75 9.53 -2.07 12.98
C GLY A 75 9.61 -2.91 11.72
N TRP A 76 9.65 -4.24 11.86
CA TRP A 76 9.62 -5.15 10.70
C TRP A 76 8.32 -5.05 9.90
N ALA A 77 7.18 -4.91 10.57
CA ALA A 77 5.89 -4.73 9.89
C ALA A 77 5.88 -3.43 9.07
N ILE A 78 6.30 -2.31 9.67
CA ILE A 78 6.38 -1.00 9.01
C ILE A 78 7.37 -1.02 7.84
N ALA A 79 8.53 -1.67 8.01
CA ALA A 79 9.50 -1.84 6.92
C ALA A 79 8.91 -2.65 5.76
N GLY A 80 8.14 -3.71 6.05
CA GLY A 80 7.42 -4.48 5.05
C GLY A 80 6.40 -3.64 4.28
N ASP A 81 5.58 -2.86 4.98
CA ASP A 81 4.58 -1.98 4.36
C ASP A 81 5.22 -0.88 3.49
N TYR A 82 6.42 -0.43 3.82
CA TYR A 82 7.17 0.55 3.02
C TYR A 82 7.67 -0.04 1.68
N LEU A 83 7.95 -1.35 1.65
CA LEU A 83 8.48 -2.07 0.50
C LEU A 83 7.35 -2.52 -0.45
N SER A 84 6.74 -1.57 -1.16
CA SER A 84 5.78 -1.85 -2.24
C SER A 84 6.46 -2.02 -3.61
N ALA A 85 5.79 -2.73 -4.52
CA ALA A 85 6.18 -2.86 -5.93
C ALA A 85 6.37 -1.50 -6.61
N ALA A 86 5.53 -0.51 -6.26
CA ALA A 86 5.66 0.86 -6.79
C ALA A 86 6.97 1.51 -6.34
N SER A 87 7.39 1.32 -5.09
CA SER A 87 8.66 1.83 -4.57
C SER A 87 9.86 1.15 -5.26
N PHE A 88 9.79 -0.17 -5.44
CA PHE A 88 10.85 -0.94 -6.10
C PHE A 88 11.00 -0.56 -7.58
N LEU A 89 9.91 -0.63 -8.35
CA LEU A 89 9.92 -0.31 -9.78
C LEU A 89 10.15 1.19 -10.02
N GLY A 90 9.61 2.05 -9.17
CA GLY A 90 9.78 3.50 -9.27
C GLY A 90 11.24 3.92 -9.09
N ILE A 91 11.92 3.42 -8.07
CA ILE A 91 13.35 3.71 -7.86
C ILE A 91 14.19 3.08 -8.98
N ALA A 92 13.93 1.83 -9.37
CA ALA A 92 14.63 1.18 -10.48
C ALA A 92 14.49 1.97 -11.80
N GLY A 93 13.28 2.46 -12.10
CA GLY A 93 13.00 3.30 -13.26
C GLY A 93 13.73 4.65 -13.20
N LEU A 94 13.71 5.32 -12.04
CA LEU A 94 14.44 6.59 -11.86
C LEU A 94 15.96 6.40 -12.02
N ILE A 95 16.53 5.33 -11.47
CA ILE A 95 17.95 5.02 -11.65
C ILE A 95 18.25 4.69 -13.12
N SER A 96 17.37 3.96 -13.80
CA SER A 96 17.55 3.65 -15.22
C SER A 96 17.54 4.90 -16.11
N LEU A 97 16.78 5.95 -15.75
CA LEU A 97 16.65 7.18 -16.53
C LEU A 97 17.69 8.23 -16.16
N TYR A 98 17.99 8.38 -14.87
CA TYR A 98 18.78 9.49 -14.31
C TYR A 98 20.08 9.03 -13.63
N GLY A 99 20.38 7.73 -13.66
CA GLY A 99 21.60 7.17 -13.08
C GLY A 99 21.72 7.42 -11.58
N TYR A 100 22.88 7.90 -11.14
CA TYR A 100 23.20 8.15 -9.74
C TYR A 100 22.28 9.21 -9.09
N ASP A 101 21.83 10.20 -9.86
CA ASP A 101 20.95 11.25 -9.34
C ASP A 101 19.56 10.69 -8.99
N GLY A 102 19.09 9.69 -9.74
CA GLY A 102 17.87 8.94 -9.41
C GLY A 102 17.97 8.15 -8.10
N PHE A 103 19.17 7.64 -7.77
CA PHE A 103 19.42 7.00 -6.48
C PHE A 103 19.39 8.02 -5.34
N MET A 104 19.99 9.20 -5.51
CA MET A 104 19.95 10.27 -4.50
C MET A 104 18.51 10.71 -4.15
N TYR A 105 17.58 10.66 -5.12
CA TYR A 105 16.16 10.93 -4.87
C TYR A 105 15.52 9.93 -3.89
N SER A 106 15.91 8.66 -3.94
CA SER A 106 15.38 7.62 -3.04
C SER A 106 15.77 7.84 -1.57
N VAL A 107 16.98 8.36 -1.33
CA VAL A 107 17.48 8.65 0.02
C VAL A 107 16.64 9.75 0.67
N GLY A 108 16.31 10.80 -0.09
CA GLY A 108 15.46 11.89 0.40
C GLY A 108 14.09 11.40 0.87
N TRP A 109 13.48 10.49 0.12
CA TRP A 109 12.20 9.90 0.50
C TRP A 109 12.29 9.04 1.77
N LEU A 110 13.34 8.21 1.88
CA LEU A 110 13.56 7.39 3.08
C LEU A 110 13.76 8.25 4.33
N VAL A 111 14.55 9.32 4.23
CA VAL A 111 14.83 10.24 5.35
C VAL A 111 13.55 10.98 5.77
N ALA A 112 12.76 11.45 4.80
CA ALA A 112 11.46 12.07 5.09
C ALA A 112 10.52 11.10 5.81
N TYR A 113 10.49 9.83 5.39
CA TYR A 113 9.68 8.79 6.02
C TYR A 113 10.07 8.55 7.48
N ILE A 114 11.37 8.41 7.76
CA ILE A 114 11.88 8.26 9.14
C ILE A 114 11.52 9.49 9.98
N THR A 115 11.65 10.68 9.42
CA THR A 115 11.30 11.93 10.12
C THR A 115 9.82 11.94 10.51
N VAL A 116 8.93 11.55 9.61
CA VAL A 116 7.50 11.43 9.89
C VAL A 116 7.24 10.38 10.96
N LEU A 117 7.88 9.21 10.90
CA LEU A 117 7.72 8.16 11.92
C LEU A 117 8.18 8.63 13.31
N LEU A 118 9.27 9.39 13.41
CA LEU A 118 9.76 9.86 14.71
C LEU A 118 8.94 11.03 15.26
N VAL A 119 8.55 11.99 14.40
CA VAL A 119 7.91 13.24 14.85
C VAL A 119 6.39 13.10 14.98
N ILE A 120 5.74 12.38 14.06
CA ILE A 120 4.27 12.30 13.99
C ILE A 120 3.73 11.09 14.76
N ALA A 121 4.47 9.98 14.83
CA ALA A 121 3.93 8.79 15.47
C ALA A 121 3.71 8.96 16.99
N GLU A 122 4.58 9.68 17.70
CA GLU A 122 4.45 9.87 19.15
C GLU A 122 3.21 10.70 19.54
N PRO A 123 2.94 11.89 18.94
CA PRO A 123 1.69 12.60 19.18
C PRO A 123 0.44 11.77 18.85
N CYS A 124 0.45 11.06 17.72
CA CYS A 124 -0.65 10.19 17.32
C CYS A 124 -0.88 9.05 18.33
N ARG A 125 0.19 8.44 18.85
CA ARG A 125 0.12 7.38 19.87
C ARG A 125 -0.41 7.89 21.21
N ASN A 126 -0.04 9.11 21.61
CA ASN A 126 -0.45 9.71 22.89
C ASN A 126 -1.94 10.10 22.93
N ILE A 127 -2.56 10.40 21.78
CA ILE A 127 -3.98 10.76 21.68
C ILE A 127 -4.91 9.57 21.92
N GLY A 128 -4.41 8.33 21.80
CA GLY A 128 -5.14 7.11 22.18
C GLY A 128 -6.33 6.77 21.27
N LYS A 129 -6.42 7.38 20.09
CA LYS A 129 -7.42 7.06 19.05
C LYS A 129 -6.81 6.16 17.98
N TYR A 130 -7.64 5.33 17.35
CA TYR A 130 -7.19 4.29 16.43
C TYR A 130 -7.06 4.76 14.97
N THR A 131 -7.77 5.81 14.56
CA THR A 131 -7.75 6.31 13.18
C THR A 131 -7.22 7.74 13.11
N LEU A 132 -6.51 8.06 12.03
CA LEU A 132 -6.04 9.43 11.74
C LEU A 132 -7.20 10.43 11.68
N GLY A 133 -8.36 10.01 11.16
CA GLY A 133 -9.57 10.84 11.15
C GLY A 133 -10.10 11.17 12.54
N ASP A 134 -10.06 10.22 13.49
CA ASP A 134 -10.44 10.45 14.89
C ASP A 134 -9.42 11.31 15.64
N ILE A 135 -8.13 11.18 15.31
CA ILE A 135 -7.06 12.01 15.86
C ILE A 135 -7.27 13.47 15.44
N LEU A 136 -7.53 13.73 14.15
CA LEU A 136 -7.78 15.08 13.65
C LEU A 136 -9.09 15.66 14.21
N ALA A 137 -10.12 14.84 14.35
CA ALA A 137 -11.40 15.22 14.95
C ALA A 137 -11.32 15.47 16.47
N PHE A 138 -10.24 15.10 17.16
CA PHE A 138 -10.12 15.24 18.61
C PHE A 138 -10.11 16.70 19.07
N ARG A 139 -9.46 17.60 18.30
CA ARG A 139 -9.38 19.04 18.60
C ARG A 139 -10.14 19.92 17.61
N ASN A 140 -10.65 19.36 16.51
CA ASN A 140 -11.35 20.07 15.45
C ASN A 140 -12.81 19.62 15.34
N GLN A 141 -13.56 20.22 14.42
CA GLN A 141 -14.93 19.81 14.15
C GLN A 141 -14.98 18.35 13.63
N PRO A 142 -15.71 17.44 14.29
CA PRO A 142 -15.66 16.02 13.96
C PRO A 142 -16.16 15.68 12.55
N LYS A 143 -17.26 16.31 12.11
CA LYS A 143 -17.85 16.06 10.78
C LYS A 143 -16.90 16.50 9.67
N ALA A 144 -16.39 17.73 9.74
CA ALA A 144 -15.48 18.25 8.71
C ALA A 144 -14.17 17.47 8.65
N SER A 145 -13.54 17.20 9.79
CA SER A 145 -12.24 16.52 9.84
C SER A 145 -12.32 15.09 9.31
N LYS A 146 -13.37 14.34 9.64
CA LYS A 146 -13.58 12.98 9.13
C LYS A 146 -13.86 12.95 7.64
N THR A 147 -14.64 13.90 7.12
CA THR A 147 -14.89 14.00 5.67
C THR A 147 -13.62 14.29 4.90
N VAL A 148 -12.79 15.23 5.37
CA VAL A 148 -11.51 15.57 4.72
C VAL A 148 -10.53 14.39 4.79
N ALA A 149 -10.45 13.71 5.94
CA ALA A 149 -9.62 12.51 6.09
C ALA A 149 -10.08 11.38 5.15
N ALA A 150 -11.39 11.16 5.00
CA ALA A 150 -11.92 10.16 4.08
C ALA A 150 -11.63 10.51 2.62
N LEU A 151 -11.89 11.77 2.21
CA LEU A 151 -11.63 12.23 0.84
C LEU A 151 -10.15 12.13 0.49
N SER A 152 -9.25 12.63 1.36
CA SER A 152 -7.81 12.53 1.14
C SER A 152 -7.35 11.08 1.03
N THR A 153 -7.85 10.18 1.89
CA THR A 153 -7.53 8.75 1.83
C THR A 153 -7.97 8.14 0.51
N ILE A 154 -9.19 8.41 0.05
CA ILE A 154 -9.71 7.89 -1.23
C ILE A 154 -8.88 8.43 -2.40
N THR A 155 -8.61 9.74 -2.42
CA THR A 155 -7.83 10.38 -3.49
C THR A 155 -6.43 9.78 -3.59
N VAL A 156 -5.68 9.77 -2.48
CA VAL A 156 -4.31 9.24 -2.44
C VAL A 156 -4.30 7.75 -2.79
N SER A 157 -5.22 6.97 -2.21
CA SER A 157 -5.30 5.53 -2.49
C SER A 157 -5.60 5.24 -3.96
N THR A 158 -6.45 6.05 -4.61
CA THR A 158 -6.78 5.87 -6.03
C THR A 158 -5.53 6.04 -6.90
N PHE A 159 -4.80 7.15 -6.75
CA PHE A 159 -3.56 7.37 -7.49
C PHE A 159 -2.49 6.31 -7.18
N TYR A 160 -2.40 5.91 -5.91
CA TYR A 160 -1.44 4.90 -5.48
C TYR A 160 -1.73 3.51 -6.04
N LEU A 161 -3.00 3.11 -6.13
CA LEU A 161 -3.41 1.85 -6.76
C LEU A 161 -3.22 1.89 -8.28
N THR A 162 -3.49 3.02 -8.93
CA THR A 162 -3.19 3.20 -10.37
C THR A 162 -1.70 3.04 -10.66
N ALA A 163 -0.81 3.51 -9.77
CA ALA A 163 0.62 3.33 -9.92
C ALA A 163 1.12 1.88 -9.68
N GLN A 164 0.29 1.02 -9.09
CA GLN A 164 0.65 -0.37 -8.76
C GLN A 164 0.13 -1.43 -9.75
N MET A 165 -0.83 -1.08 -10.62
CA MET A 165 -1.39 -1.97 -11.64
C MET A 165 -0.69 -1.76 -12.99
#